data_AF-A0A950HLY4-F1
#
_entry.id   AF-A0A950HLY4-F1
#
_cell.length_a   1.000
_cell.length_b   1.000
_cell.length_c   1.000
_cell.angle_alpha   90.00
_cell.angle_beta   90.00
_cell.angle_gamma   90.00
#
_symmetry.space_group_name_H-M   'P 1'
#
loop_
_entity.id
_entity.type
_entity.pdbx_description
1 polymer ?
#
loop_
_entity_poly.entity_id
_entity_poly.type
_entity_poly.pdbx_seq_one_letter_code
_entity_poly.pdbx_strand_id
1 'polypeptide(L)'
;ALQFLGLADVYGTCAVPLYVLNVTYPLIEDEVAGFCIGKQAVIVIEEGQPEYIEQAINTILRRRDINTKVSGKDVLPPGGEYTAAVLMKALRTFIERHVKSLLGNQPPGPDATPTLNDPKVKALADVVPQRPAGFCIGCPERPIFAAMKLVEKELGPHHVAADIGCHLFSILPPFNIGATTMGYGLGPASASAFNVEAGKRPIAVMGDGGFWHNGLSSSIGNAVFNKHDGVILIVDNHYSAATGGQDILSSRARNARRSTNNSIVDAVKGVGAKWVRQIDRTYDVTRMRDTLKEALTTRAKGPKVIVASSECMLNKQRRVRPLFGKAVSAGKRMVRQRFGVDEDVCTGDHACIRLSGCPSLSVKHTDDPLRDDPVAAIDEGCVGCGNCGEVAEAAVLCPSFYRADVIHNPNWADRTLAQLRAAVIGLLQRRRDRRRLAFT
;
A
#
# COMPACT_ATOMS: atom_id res chain seq x y z
N ALA A 1 27.28 -9.78 7.08
CA ALA A 1 27.70 -10.31 8.40
C ALA A 1 28.85 -11.32 8.27
N LEU A 2 28.69 -12.45 7.56
CA LEU A 2 29.77 -13.43 7.36
C LEU A 2 31.05 -12.84 6.74
N GLN A 3 30.91 -11.93 5.76
CA GLN A 3 32.04 -11.20 5.18
C GLN A 3 32.83 -10.40 6.24
N PHE A 4 32.14 -9.72 7.16
CA PHE A 4 32.79 -8.98 8.26
C PHE A 4 33.42 -9.90 9.31
N LEU A 5 33.07 -11.18 9.31
CA LEU A 5 33.72 -12.22 10.12
C LEU A 5 34.83 -12.94 9.35
N GLY A 6 35.18 -12.48 8.14
CA GLY A 6 36.18 -13.12 7.29
C GLY A 6 35.80 -14.49 6.75
N LEU A 7 34.51 -14.85 6.81
CA LEU A 7 33.98 -16.16 6.41
C LEU A 7 33.32 -16.15 5.04
N ALA A 8 33.24 -15.00 4.39
CA ALA A 8 32.75 -14.89 3.02
C ALA A 8 33.51 -13.80 2.25
N ASP A 9 33.62 -13.96 0.93
CA ASP A 9 34.17 -12.94 0.03
C ASP A 9 33.06 -12.18 -0.72
N VAL A 10 33.47 -11.19 -1.53
CA VAL A 10 32.55 -10.38 -2.35
C VAL A 10 31.93 -11.15 -3.52
N TYR A 11 32.45 -12.33 -3.84
CA TYR A 11 31.99 -13.18 -4.93
C TYR A 11 30.98 -14.24 -4.45
N GLY A 12 30.69 -14.28 -3.15
CA GLY A 12 29.75 -15.22 -2.55
C GLY A 12 30.38 -16.55 -2.13
N THR A 13 31.71 -16.69 -2.20
CA THR A 13 32.41 -17.85 -1.63
C THR A 13 32.29 -17.76 -0.11
N CYS A 14 31.78 -18.81 0.53
CA CYS A 14 31.63 -18.85 1.98
C CYS A 14 32.31 -20.07 2.59
N ALA A 15 33.04 -19.86 3.69
CA ALA A 15 33.68 -20.93 4.46
C ALA A 15 32.67 -21.76 5.27
N VAL A 16 31.44 -21.26 5.44
CA VAL A 16 30.35 -21.96 6.12
C VAL A 16 29.30 -22.37 5.08
N PRO A 17 28.84 -23.63 5.08
CA PRO A 17 27.76 -24.05 4.18
C PRO A 17 26.48 -23.24 4.46
N LEU A 18 25.85 -22.74 3.40
CA LEU A 18 24.59 -22.01 3.48
C LEU A 18 23.49 -22.79 2.76
N TYR A 19 22.33 -22.91 3.41
CA TYR A 19 21.11 -23.39 2.78
C TYR A 19 20.10 -22.25 2.73
N VAL A 20 19.87 -21.73 1.52
CA VAL A 20 18.97 -20.61 1.28
C VAL A 20 17.58 -21.17 0.94
N LEU A 21 16.64 -21.02 1.88
CA LEU A 21 15.26 -21.45 1.70
C LEU A 21 14.52 -20.52 0.73
N ASN A 22 14.37 -20.95 -0.52
CA ASN A 22 13.56 -20.23 -1.52
C ASN A 22 12.05 -20.37 -1.27
N VAL A 23 11.64 -21.46 -0.60
CA VAL A 23 10.28 -21.72 -0.15
C VAL A 23 10.34 -22.08 1.32
N THR A 24 9.70 -21.28 2.16
CA THR A 24 9.72 -21.46 3.63
C THR A 24 8.51 -22.23 4.15
N TYR A 25 7.49 -22.45 3.30
CA TYR A 25 6.33 -23.27 3.67
C TYR A 25 5.69 -23.97 2.45
N PRO A 26 5.50 -25.30 2.49
CA PRO A 26 6.08 -26.23 3.47
C PRO A 26 7.61 -26.34 3.31
N LEU A 27 8.32 -26.72 4.36
CA LEU A 27 9.73 -27.10 4.26
C LEU A 27 9.88 -28.43 3.50
N ILE A 28 10.90 -28.53 2.66
CA ILE A 28 11.24 -29.78 1.98
C ILE A 28 12.11 -30.60 2.93
N GLU A 29 11.49 -31.56 3.63
CA GLU A 29 12.15 -32.29 4.71
C GLU A 29 13.45 -32.99 4.27
N ASP A 30 13.49 -33.54 3.05
CA ASP A 30 14.66 -34.23 2.53
C ASP A 30 15.85 -33.28 2.29
N GLU A 31 15.59 -32.05 1.84
CA GLU A 31 16.64 -31.04 1.66
C GLU A 31 17.17 -30.55 2.99
N VAL A 32 16.27 -30.28 3.96
CA VAL A 32 16.64 -29.88 5.32
C VAL A 32 17.49 -30.96 5.98
N ALA A 33 17.04 -32.22 5.91
CA ALA A 33 17.76 -33.36 6.45
C ALA A 33 19.13 -33.52 5.77
N GLY A 34 19.17 -33.49 4.43
CA GLY A 34 20.40 -33.58 3.64
C GLY A 34 21.40 -32.47 3.99
N PHE A 35 20.92 -31.25 4.23
CA PHE A 35 21.77 -30.17 4.69
C PHE A 35 22.26 -30.39 6.13
N CYS A 36 21.46 -30.91 7.05
CA CYS A 36 21.88 -31.08 8.43
C CYS A 36 22.83 -32.27 8.65
N ILE A 37 22.70 -33.36 7.87
CA ILE A 37 23.52 -34.56 8.03
C ILE A 37 25.03 -34.22 8.01
N GLY A 38 25.75 -34.78 8.98
CA GLY A 38 27.20 -34.59 9.16
C GLY A 38 27.61 -33.25 9.79
N LYS A 39 26.67 -32.33 10.06
CA LYS A 39 26.97 -31.06 10.74
C LYS A 39 26.81 -31.20 12.25
N GLN A 40 27.72 -30.58 13.00
CA GLN A 40 27.64 -30.48 14.47
C GLN A 40 26.47 -29.60 14.92
N ALA A 41 26.27 -28.46 14.23
CA ALA A 41 25.19 -27.53 14.49
C ALA A 41 24.79 -26.77 13.23
N VAL A 42 23.56 -26.27 13.22
CA VAL A 42 23.01 -25.33 12.23
C VAL A 42 22.36 -24.15 12.96
N ILE A 43 22.46 -22.96 12.37
CA ILE A 43 21.75 -21.76 12.85
C ILE A 43 20.66 -21.38 11.86
N VAL A 44 19.44 -21.21 12.37
CA VAL A 44 18.27 -20.75 11.62
C VAL A 44 18.16 -19.25 11.80
N ILE A 45 18.22 -18.52 10.69
CA ILE A 45 18.03 -17.06 10.67
C ILE A 45 16.58 -16.79 10.27
N GLU A 46 15.71 -16.56 11.25
CA GLU A 46 14.31 -16.20 11.03
C GLU A 46 13.87 -15.00 11.88
N GLU A 47 13.28 -13.98 11.25
CA GLU A 47 12.79 -12.77 11.93
C GLU A 47 11.38 -12.94 12.53
N GLY A 48 10.75 -14.11 12.37
CA GLY A 48 9.41 -14.40 12.89
C GLY A 48 9.37 -14.72 14.38
N GLN A 49 8.21 -14.44 15.01
CA GLN A 49 7.86 -14.89 16.36
C GLN A 49 6.40 -15.40 16.38
N PRO A 50 6.12 -16.64 16.81
CA PRO A 50 7.08 -17.70 17.20
C PRO A 50 8.04 -18.14 16.09
N GLU A 51 9.13 -18.79 16.48
CA GLU A 51 10.21 -19.33 15.65
C GLU A 51 9.78 -20.61 14.89
N TYR A 52 8.81 -20.45 13.97
CA TYR A 52 8.16 -21.57 13.29
C TYR A 52 9.11 -22.42 12.44
N ILE A 53 10.10 -21.82 11.77
CA ILE A 53 11.05 -22.56 10.94
C ILE A 53 12.04 -23.33 11.82
N GLU A 54 12.53 -22.71 12.90
CA GLU A 54 13.37 -23.38 13.89
C GLU A 54 12.64 -24.57 14.53
N GLN A 55 11.39 -24.41 14.94
CA GLN A 55 10.56 -25.48 15.50
C GLN A 55 10.32 -26.62 14.49
N ALA A 56 10.04 -26.28 13.23
CA ALA A 56 9.83 -27.26 12.16
C ALA A 56 11.11 -28.06 11.86
N ILE A 57 12.27 -27.40 11.78
CA ILE A 57 13.56 -28.06 11.57
C ILE A 57 13.87 -29.00 12.74
N ASN A 58 13.71 -28.56 13.98
CA ASN A 58 13.87 -29.43 15.15
C ASN A 58 13.01 -30.70 15.05
N THR A 59 11.76 -30.56 14.62
CA THR A 59 10.84 -31.69 14.41
C THR A 59 11.33 -32.64 13.31
N ILE A 60 11.75 -32.10 12.16
CA ILE A 60 12.27 -32.88 11.02
C ILE A 60 13.50 -33.68 11.44
N LEU A 61 14.47 -33.04 12.10
CA LEU A 61 15.70 -33.70 12.54
C LEU A 61 15.42 -34.79 13.55
N ARG A 62 14.55 -34.52 14.54
CA ARG A 62 14.22 -35.52 15.55
C ARG A 62 13.50 -36.74 14.96
N ARG A 63 12.57 -36.54 14.02
CA ARG A 63 11.85 -37.64 13.34
C ARG A 63 12.75 -38.55 12.50
N ARG A 64 13.90 -38.03 12.07
CA ARG A 64 14.88 -38.76 11.24
C ARG A 64 16.12 -39.19 12.04
N ASP A 65 16.08 -39.04 13.37
CA ASP A 65 17.20 -39.30 14.28
C ASP A 65 18.52 -38.62 13.86
N ILE A 66 18.42 -37.39 13.34
CA ILE A 66 19.58 -36.56 13.00
C ILE A 66 19.95 -35.72 14.23
N ASN A 67 21.15 -35.93 14.76
CA ASN A 67 21.63 -35.32 16.02
C ASN A 67 22.29 -33.94 15.85
N THR A 68 22.09 -33.27 14.72
CA THR A 68 22.60 -31.92 14.47
C THR A 68 21.90 -30.92 15.37
N LYS A 69 22.66 -30.14 16.15
CA LYS A 69 22.08 -29.14 17.04
C LYS A 69 21.50 -27.97 16.25
N VAL A 70 20.28 -27.55 16.58
CA VAL A 70 19.66 -26.36 16.01
C VAL A 70 19.88 -25.17 16.96
N SER A 71 20.30 -24.05 16.39
CA SER A 71 20.41 -22.75 17.04
C SER A 71 19.58 -21.74 16.24
N GLY A 72 19.16 -20.65 16.87
CA GLY A 72 18.36 -19.60 16.26
C GLY A 72 18.07 -18.55 17.32
N LYS A 73 16.89 -18.59 17.94
CA LYS A 73 16.49 -17.62 18.99
C LYS A 73 17.31 -17.70 20.29
N ASP A 74 18.15 -18.71 20.46
CA ASP A 74 19.11 -18.79 21.58
C ASP A 74 20.32 -17.83 21.42
N VAL A 75 20.56 -17.32 20.21
CA VAL A 75 21.59 -16.31 19.90
C VAL A 75 21.06 -15.10 19.15
N LEU A 76 19.91 -15.23 18.49
CA LEU A 76 19.19 -14.16 17.80
C LEU A 76 18.06 -13.63 18.70
N PRO A 77 17.79 -12.32 18.69
CA PRO A 77 16.67 -11.78 19.46
C PRO A 77 15.32 -12.33 18.94
N PRO A 78 14.32 -12.52 19.84
CA PRO A 78 13.03 -13.09 19.47
C PRO A 78 12.25 -12.22 18.47
N GLY A 79 12.40 -10.90 18.52
CA GLY A 79 11.81 -9.96 17.58
C GLY A 79 12.69 -8.75 17.28
N GLY A 80 12.20 -7.89 16.38
CA GLY A 80 12.96 -6.77 15.82
C GLY A 80 13.64 -7.13 14.50
N GLU A 81 14.25 -6.13 13.85
CA GLU A 81 14.93 -6.30 12.57
C GLU A 81 16.33 -6.89 12.77
N TYR A 82 16.69 -7.91 11.97
CA TYR A 82 18.03 -8.51 12.01
C TYR A 82 19.03 -7.67 11.22
N THR A 83 19.39 -6.53 11.80
CA THR A 83 20.44 -5.64 11.27
C THR A 83 21.78 -6.37 11.15
N ALA A 84 22.69 -5.80 10.35
CA ALA A 84 24.04 -6.35 10.19
C ALA A 84 24.76 -6.56 11.53
N ALA A 85 24.57 -5.66 12.51
CA ALA A 85 25.17 -5.78 13.84
C ALA A 85 24.59 -6.96 14.64
N VAL A 86 23.26 -7.15 14.59
CA VAL A 86 22.57 -8.29 15.23
C VAL A 86 23.08 -9.60 14.65
N LEU A 87 23.12 -9.71 13.32
CA LEU A 87 23.61 -10.91 12.64
C LEU A 87 25.09 -11.17 12.90
N MET A 88 25.94 -10.14 12.93
CA MET A 88 27.36 -10.31 13.26
C MET A 88 27.56 -10.85 14.67
N LYS A 89 26.85 -10.30 15.66
CA LYS A 89 26.90 -10.77 17.05
C LYS A 89 26.43 -12.22 17.16
N ALA A 90 25.26 -12.53 16.61
CA ALA A 90 24.66 -13.85 16.66
C ALA A 90 25.53 -14.91 15.98
N LEU A 91 26.01 -14.64 14.76
CA LEU A 91 26.88 -15.56 14.02
C LEU A 91 28.22 -15.75 14.71
N ARG A 92 28.85 -14.68 15.24
CA ARG A 92 30.07 -14.80 16.04
C ARG A 92 29.85 -15.72 17.23
N THR A 93 28.80 -15.50 18.02
CA THR A 93 28.47 -16.34 19.17
C THR A 93 28.22 -17.80 18.77
N PHE A 94 27.49 -18.04 17.67
CA PHE A 94 27.26 -19.38 17.15
C PHE A 94 28.56 -20.09 16.75
N ILE A 95 29.43 -19.40 15.99
CA ILE A 95 30.70 -19.96 15.52
C ILE A 95 31.67 -20.19 16.69
N GLU A 96 31.75 -19.27 17.65
CA GLU A 96 32.57 -19.44 18.86
C GLU A 96 32.17 -20.67 19.68
N ARG A 97 30.87 -20.99 19.74
CA ARG A 97 30.34 -22.17 20.44
C ARG A 97 30.67 -23.50 19.76
N HIS A 98 30.79 -23.51 18.43
CA HIS A 98 30.86 -24.77 17.66
C HIS A 98 32.20 -24.99 16.95
N VAL A 99 32.81 -23.94 16.40
CA VAL A 99 34.02 -24.02 15.55
C VAL A 99 34.81 -22.70 15.61
N LYS A 100 35.28 -22.34 16.81
CA LYS A 100 36.04 -21.10 17.05
C LYS A 100 37.25 -20.91 16.12
N SER A 101 37.89 -22.00 15.70
CA SER A 101 39.04 -21.99 14.79
C SER A 101 38.74 -21.36 13.43
N LEU A 102 37.48 -21.39 12.95
CA LEU A 102 37.07 -20.76 11.70
C LEU A 102 37.21 -19.24 11.71
N LEU A 103 37.10 -18.60 12.88
CA LEU A 103 37.19 -17.15 12.97
C LEU A 103 38.63 -16.66 12.76
N GLY A 104 39.68 -17.44 13.06
CA GLY A 104 41.06 -16.98 12.89
C GLY A 104 41.35 -15.63 13.58
N ASN A 105 42.31 -14.87 13.03
CA ASN A 105 42.60 -13.51 13.47
C ASN A 105 41.75 -12.52 12.66
N GLN A 106 40.67 -12.00 13.25
CA GLN A 106 39.79 -11.04 12.60
C GLN A 106 40.17 -9.61 12.97
N PRO A 107 40.24 -8.68 12.00
CA PRO A 107 40.21 -7.27 12.33
C PRO A 107 38.91 -6.96 13.12
N PRO A 108 38.90 -5.93 13.98
CA PRO A 108 37.67 -5.47 14.59
C PRO A 108 36.62 -5.24 13.52
N GLY A 109 35.44 -5.84 13.70
CA GLY A 109 34.32 -5.59 12.80
C GLY A 109 33.92 -4.12 12.83
N PRO A 110 33.25 -3.59 11.79
CA PRO A 110 32.79 -2.21 11.80
C PRO A 110 31.83 -2.02 12.98
N ASP A 111 32.22 -1.16 13.91
CA ASP A 111 31.34 -0.72 14.98
C ASP A 111 30.67 0.59 14.55
N ALA A 112 29.37 0.53 14.29
CA ALA A 112 28.58 1.71 13.96
C ALA A 112 28.28 2.55 15.21
N THR A 113 28.53 2.05 16.42
CA THR A 113 28.17 2.71 17.68
C THR A 113 28.75 4.12 17.82
N PRO A 114 30.03 4.39 17.48
CA PRO A 114 30.57 5.75 17.51
C PRO A 114 29.84 6.69 16.55
N THR A 115 29.59 6.25 15.31
CA THR A 115 28.87 7.03 14.30
C THR A 115 27.41 7.26 14.70
N LEU A 116 26.71 6.24 15.17
CA LEU A 116 25.32 6.34 15.64
C LEU A 116 25.20 7.19 16.91
N ASN A 117 26.27 7.29 17.71
CA ASN A 117 26.32 8.15 18.88
C ASN A 117 26.78 9.58 18.59
N ASP A 118 27.28 9.87 17.40
CA ASP A 118 27.65 11.22 16.98
C ASP A 118 26.41 12.13 17.08
N PRO A 119 26.49 13.25 17.83
CA PRO A 119 25.38 14.20 17.94
C PRO A 119 24.83 14.68 16.60
N LYS A 120 25.68 14.81 15.56
CA LYS A 120 25.26 15.21 14.21
C LYS A 120 24.40 14.15 13.54
N VAL A 121 24.71 12.87 13.75
CA VAL A 121 23.93 11.74 13.22
C VAL A 121 22.62 11.61 13.98
N LYS A 122 22.63 11.79 15.30
CA LYS A 122 21.39 11.83 16.10
C LYS A 122 20.45 12.95 15.66
N ALA A 123 21.00 14.14 15.38
CA ALA A 123 20.24 15.26 14.85
C ALA A 123 19.59 14.98 13.49
N LEU A 124 20.07 13.99 12.71
CA LEU A 124 19.41 13.59 11.46
C LEU A 124 18.02 13.00 11.71
N ALA A 125 17.77 12.38 12.86
CA ALA A 125 16.46 11.84 13.21
C ALA A 125 15.37 12.94 13.29
N ASP A 126 15.78 14.18 13.58
CA ASP A 126 14.87 15.33 13.73
C ASP A 126 14.55 16.01 12.39
N VAL A 127 15.38 15.82 11.35
CA VAL A 127 15.24 16.50 10.04
C VAL A 127 14.86 15.56 8.90
N VAL A 128 15.18 14.27 9.00
CA VAL A 128 14.85 13.31 7.96
C VAL A 128 13.38 12.94 8.07
N PRO A 129 12.55 13.24 7.05
CA PRO A 129 11.13 12.91 7.11
C PRO A 129 10.94 11.40 7.18
N GLN A 130 10.04 10.98 8.05
CA GLN A 130 9.63 9.58 8.15
C GLN A 130 9.07 9.11 6.80
N ARG A 131 9.31 7.83 6.47
CA ARG A 131 8.76 7.17 5.28
C ARG A 131 7.72 6.13 5.70
N PRO A 132 6.54 6.56 6.18
CA PRO A 132 5.50 5.63 6.58
C PRO A 132 5.05 4.76 5.41
N ALA A 133 4.58 3.56 5.71
CA ALA A 133 3.90 2.74 4.72
C ALA A 133 2.69 3.51 4.16
N GLY A 134 2.45 3.37 2.85
CA GLY A 134 1.44 4.15 2.16
C GLY A 134 0.87 3.43 0.95
N PHE A 135 -0.18 4.00 0.38
CA PHE A 135 -0.84 3.43 -0.78
C PHE A 135 0.00 3.59 -2.06
N CYS A 136 -0.12 2.63 -2.97
CA CYS A 136 0.50 2.71 -4.31
C CYS A 136 0.05 3.97 -5.08
N ILE A 137 0.86 4.38 -6.06
CA ILE A 137 0.47 5.42 -7.02
C ILE A 137 -0.80 4.97 -7.75
N GLY A 138 -1.82 5.84 -7.73
CA GLY A 138 -3.13 5.56 -8.32
C GLY A 138 -3.97 4.52 -7.58
N CYS A 139 -3.62 4.13 -6.35
CA CYS A 139 -4.43 3.21 -5.56
C CYS A 139 -5.90 3.66 -5.46
N PRO A 140 -6.88 2.75 -5.69
CA PRO A 140 -8.30 3.09 -5.65
C PRO A 140 -8.84 3.40 -4.24
N GLU A 141 -8.05 3.16 -3.20
CA GLU A 141 -8.44 3.42 -1.80
C GLU A 141 -8.17 4.87 -1.37
N ARG A 142 -7.27 5.59 -2.07
CA ARG A 142 -6.98 7.01 -1.79
C ARG A 142 -8.23 7.90 -1.89
N PRO A 143 -9.07 7.79 -2.94
CA PRO A 143 -10.34 8.51 -3.01
C PRO A 143 -11.26 8.28 -1.81
N ILE A 144 -11.29 7.05 -1.28
CA ILE A 144 -12.13 6.67 -0.15
C ILE A 144 -11.72 7.46 1.08
N PHE A 145 -10.42 7.47 1.40
CA PHE A 145 -9.92 8.19 2.57
C PHE A 145 -9.92 9.70 2.38
N ALA A 146 -9.74 10.20 1.15
CA ALA A 146 -9.96 11.60 0.83
C ALA A 146 -11.42 12.01 1.13
N ALA A 147 -12.39 11.21 0.68
CA ALA A 147 -13.81 11.43 0.97
C ALA A 147 -14.10 11.37 2.48
N MET A 148 -13.49 10.44 3.22
CA MET A 148 -13.60 10.38 4.68
C MET A 148 -13.06 11.65 5.35
N LYS A 149 -11.92 12.22 4.90
CA LYS A 149 -11.43 13.50 5.42
C LYS A 149 -12.41 14.66 5.19
N LEU A 150 -13.07 14.69 4.03
CA LEU A 150 -14.09 15.70 3.74
C LEU A 150 -15.29 15.55 4.66
N VAL A 151 -15.73 14.32 4.92
CA VAL A 151 -16.81 14.04 5.88
C VAL A 151 -16.39 14.39 7.32
N GLU A 152 -15.16 14.07 7.74
CA GLU A 152 -14.63 14.45 9.06
C GLU A 152 -14.55 15.96 9.25
N LYS A 153 -14.31 16.74 8.19
CA LYS A 153 -14.33 18.20 8.27
C LYS A 153 -15.71 18.74 8.66
N GLU A 154 -16.78 18.04 8.27
CA GLU A 154 -18.16 18.46 8.54
C GLU A 154 -18.74 17.82 9.82
N LEU A 155 -18.47 16.54 10.05
CA LEU A 155 -19.07 15.76 11.16
C LEU A 155 -18.10 15.57 12.34
N GLY A 156 -16.86 16.03 12.22
CA GLY A 156 -15.76 15.75 13.14
C GLY A 156 -15.24 14.31 13.03
N PRO A 157 -14.23 13.93 13.84
CA PRO A 157 -13.65 12.60 13.81
C PRO A 157 -14.64 11.53 14.30
N HIS A 158 -14.50 10.32 13.76
CA HIS A 158 -15.25 9.12 14.14
C HIS A 158 -14.29 8.04 14.63
N HIS A 159 -14.79 7.09 15.43
CA HIS A 159 -14.04 5.87 15.70
C HIS A 159 -13.97 5.04 14.41
N VAL A 160 -12.75 4.70 13.96
CA VAL A 160 -12.53 3.88 12.77
C VAL A 160 -11.76 2.62 13.12
N ALA A 161 -12.41 1.46 13.07
CA ALA A 161 -11.78 0.15 13.19
C ALA A 161 -11.33 -0.33 11.81
N ALA A 162 -10.02 -0.56 11.62
CA ALA A 162 -9.47 -1.02 10.35
C ALA A 162 -8.96 -2.46 10.46
N ASP A 163 -9.33 -3.30 9.49
CA ASP A 163 -8.73 -4.64 9.35
C ASP A 163 -7.30 -4.59 8.80
N ILE A 164 -6.58 -5.71 8.88
CA ILE A 164 -5.32 -5.87 8.13
C ILE A 164 -5.61 -5.88 6.61
N GLY A 165 -5.00 -4.94 5.89
CA GLY A 165 -5.08 -4.79 4.44
C GLY A 165 -4.41 -3.48 3.98
N CYS A 166 -4.47 -3.17 2.69
CA CYS A 166 -3.92 -1.89 2.19
C CYS A 166 -4.55 -0.68 2.87
N HIS A 167 -5.86 -0.78 3.15
CA HIS A 167 -6.67 0.25 3.79
C HIS A 167 -6.16 0.64 5.17
N LEU A 168 -5.45 -0.26 5.87
CA LEU A 168 -4.81 0.02 7.15
C LEU A 168 -3.81 1.18 7.09
N PHE A 169 -3.18 1.42 5.94
CA PHE A 169 -2.22 2.52 5.81
C PHE A 169 -2.89 3.91 5.91
N SER A 170 -4.22 4.01 5.96
CA SER A 170 -4.91 5.26 6.26
C SER A 170 -4.62 5.81 7.65
N ILE A 171 -4.16 4.97 8.59
CA ILE A 171 -3.83 5.42 9.95
C ILE A 171 -2.61 6.36 9.96
N LEU A 172 -1.78 6.30 8.91
CA LEU A 172 -0.57 7.09 8.76
C LEU A 172 -0.84 8.38 7.96
N PRO A 173 0.07 9.37 8.02
CA PRO A 173 -0.04 10.57 7.20
C PRO A 173 -0.17 10.26 5.69
N PRO A 174 -0.93 11.08 4.93
CA PRO A 174 -1.59 12.31 5.37
C PRO A 174 -3.01 12.11 5.91
N PHE A 175 -3.56 10.89 5.85
CA PHE A 175 -4.96 10.66 6.19
C PHE A 175 -5.18 10.69 7.71
N ASN A 176 -4.34 10.01 8.48
CA ASN A 176 -4.47 9.90 9.94
C ASN A 176 -5.89 9.43 10.35
N ILE A 177 -6.43 8.45 9.62
CA ILE A 177 -7.76 7.84 9.85
C ILE A 177 -7.55 6.43 10.37
N GLY A 178 -7.90 6.21 11.64
CA GLY A 178 -7.88 4.91 12.30
C GLY A 178 -7.83 5.03 13.81
N ALA A 179 -8.40 4.05 14.51
CA ALA A 179 -8.42 3.99 15.97
C ALA A 179 -7.97 2.62 16.49
N THR A 180 -8.39 1.53 15.82
CA THR A 180 -8.00 0.17 16.19
C THR A 180 -7.63 -0.63 14.95
N THR A 181 -6.69 -1.55 15.09
CA THR A 181 -6.29 -2.50 14.05
C THR A 181 -6.65 -3.90 14.49
N MET A 182 -7.46 -4.59 13.70
CA MET A 182 -7.88 -5.96 13.97
C MET A 182 -7.54 -6.85 12.77
N GLY A 183 -7.57 -8.16 12.96
CA GLY A 183 -7.10 -9.14 11.97
C GLY A 183 -7.85 -9.14 10.62
N TYR A 184 -8.07 -10.31 10.04
CA TYR A 184 -8.72 -10.43 8.75
C TYR A 184 -10.22 -10.68 8.92
N GLY A 185 -11.05 -9.68 8.59
CA GLY A 185 -12.51 -9.76 8.66
C GLY A 185 -13.11 -9.50 10.04
N LEU A 186 -12.42 -8.77 10.92
CA LEU A 186 -12.78 -8.63 12.34
C LEU A 186 -13.12 -7.19 12.76
N GLY A 187 -12.88 -6.19 11.92
CA GLY A 187 -13.03 -4.77 12.24
C GLY A 187 -14.47 -4.40 12.59
N PRO A 188 -15.49 -4.80 11.80
CA PRO A 188 -16.88 -4.58 12.21
C PRO A 188 -17.24 -5.32 13.50
N ALA A 189 -16.73 -6.53 13.70
CA ALA A 189 -16.95 -7.29 14.93
C ALA A 189 -16.31 -6.59 16.16
N SER A 190 -15.11 -6.04 16.05
CA SER A 190 -14.48 -5.28 17.14
C SER A 190 -15.19 -3.96 17.42
N ALA A 191 -15.73 -3.31 16.38
CA ALA A 191 -16.53 -2.11 16.50
C ALA A 191 -17.93 -2.36 17.11
N SER A 192 -18.31 -3.62 17.37
CA SER A 192 -19.59 -3.96 18.01
C SER A 192 -19.73 -3.39 19.42
N ALA A 193 -18.62 -3.18 20.12
CA ALA A 193 -18.60 -2.55 21.44
C ALA A 193 -19.16 -1.11 21.42
N PHE A 194 -19.15 -0.45 20.27
CA PHE A 194 -19.70 0.89 20.07
C PHE A 194 -21.17 0.90 19.64
N ASN A 195 -21.85 -0.26 19.70
CA ASN A 195 -23.28 -0.36 19.42
C ASN A 195 -24.15 0.11 20.59
N VAL A 196 -23.91 1.35 21.01
CA VAL A 196 -24.61 2.02 22.11
C VAL A 196 -25.23 3.31 21.60
N GLU A 197 -26.16 3.89 22.36
CA GLU A 197 -26.67 5.22 22.04
C GLU A 197 -25.55 6.25 22.20
N ALA A 198 -25.10 6.81 21.07
CA ALA A 198 -23.99 7.75 21.00
C ALA A 198 -24.26 8.83 19.95
N GLY A 199 -23.64 10.00 20.12
CA GLY A 199 -23.76 11.12 19.17
C GLY A 199 -23.12 10.86 17.81
N LYS A 200 -22.30 9.81 17.66
CA LYS A 200 -21.61 9.44 16.42
C LYS A 200 -21.58 7.94 16.21
N ARG A 201 -21.74 7.51 14.95
CA ARG A 201 -21.62 6.11 14.55
C ARG A 201 -20.15 5.70 14.40
N PRO A 202 -19.77 4.47 14.81
CA PRO A 202 -18.47 3.90 14.46
C PRO A 202 -18.42 3.54 12.98
N ILE A 203 -17.21 3.59 12.41
CA ILE A 203 -16.91 3.12 11.05
C ILE A 203 -15.98 1.92 11.16
N ALA A 204 -16.24 0.87 10.39
CA ALA A 204 -15.32 -0.25 10.22
C ALA A 204 -14.90 -0.36 8.75
N VAL A 205 -13.61 -0.49 8.49
CA VAL A 205 -13.05 -0.64 7.14
C VAL A 205 -12.45 -2.03 6.98
N MET A 206 -12.89 -2.75 5.96
CA MET A 206 -12.51 -4.13 5.67
C MET A 206 -12.26 -4.30 4.18
N GLY A 207 -11.20 -5.02 3.81
CA GLY A 207 -10.98 -5.42 2.41
C GLY A 207 -11.85 -6.62 2.01
N ASP A 208 -12.12 -6.78 0.72
CA ASP A 208 -12.75 -7.96 0.13
C ASP A 208 -12.09 -9.28 0.54
N GLY A 209 -10.76 -9.33 0.64
CA GLY A 209 -10.03 -10.49 1.17
C GLY A 209 -10.44 -10.83 2.61
N GLY A 210 -10.54 -9.82 3.49
CA GLY A 210 -11.01 -10.00 4.86
C GLY A 210 -12.48 -10.41 4.93
N PHE A 211 -13.31 -9.81 4.06
CA PHE A 211 -14.74 -10.14 3.93
C PHE A 211 -14.96 -11.61 3.58
N TRP A 212 -14.29 -12.12 2.54
CA TRP A 212 -14.46 -13.51 2.10
C TRP A 212 -13.73 -14.51 3.00
N HIS A 213 -12.73 -14.09 3.77
CA HIS A 213 -12.01 -14.98 4.68
C HIS A 213 -12.83 -15.28 5.95
N ASN A 214 -13.21 -14.24 6.71
CA ASN A 214 -14.01 -14.39 7.93
C ASN A 214 -15.17 -13.40 8.00
N GLY A 215 -15.05 -12.23 7.35
CA GLY A 215 -15.91 -11.09 7.60
C GLY A 215 -17.39 -11.29 7.27
N LEU A 216 -17.73 -12.20 6.37
CA LEU A 216 -19.14 -12.53 6.09
C LEU A 216 -19.85 -13.05 7.35
N SER A 217 -19.22 -13.97 8.09
CA SER A 217 -19.82 -14.59 9.28
C SER A 217 -19.53 -13.79 10.54
N SER A 218 -18.27 -13.49 10.84
CA SER A 218 -17.85 -12.85 12.10
C SER A 218 -18.29 -11.40 12.19
N SER A 219 -18.35 -10.69 11.06
CA SER A 219 -18.60 -9.25 11.00
C SER A 219 -20.00 -8.94 10.48
N ILE A 220 -20.34 -9.28 9.24
CA ILE A 220 -21.64 -8.92 8.64
C ILE A 220 -22.79 -9.68 9.30
N GLY A 221 -22.67 -11.00 9.46
CA GLY A 221 -23.68 -11.81 10.15
C GLY A 221 -23.97 -11.32 11.56
N ASN A 222 -22.90 -11.05 12.34
CA ASN A 222 -23.04 -10.51 13.69
C ASN A 222 -23.67 -9.11 13.71
N ALA A 223 -23.26 -8.22 12.81
CA ALA A 223 -23.80 -6.86 12.73
C ALA A 223 -25.30 -6.85 12.39
N VAL A 224 -25.74 -7.73 11.48
CA VAL A 224 -27.17 -7.90 11.15
C VAL A 224 -27.93 -8.45 12.35
N PHE A 225 -27.43 -9.52 12.97
CA PHE A 225 -28.06 -10.17 14.13
C PHE A 225 -28.26 -9.19 15.29
N ASN A 226 -27.22 -8.43 15.63
CA ASN A 226 -27.22 -7.47 16.74
C ASN A 226 -27.78 -6.09 16.36
N LYS A 227 -28.28 -5.93 15.13
CA LYS A 227 -28.79 -4.64 14.60
C LYS A 227 -27.78 -3.50 14.79
N HIS A 228 -26.50 -3.78 14.60
CA HIS A 228 -25.39 -2.84 14.81
C HIS A 228 -25.59 -1.54 14.02
N ASP A 229 -25.68 -0.39 14.69
CA ASP A 229 -25.99 0.89 14.00
C ASP A 229 -24.75 1.62 13.46
N GLY A 230 -23.67 0.92 13.12
CA GLY A 230 -22.46 1.49 12.52
C GLY A 230 -22.45 1.54 10.99
N VAL A 231 -21.33 2.03 10.45
CA VAL A 231 -21.01 1.99 9.01
C VAL A 231 -19.93 0.93 8.77
N ILE A 232 -20.16 0.03 7.83
CA ILE A 232 -19.21 -1.00 7.41
C ILE A 232 -18.83 -0.71 5.97
N LEU A 233 -17.58 -0.33 5.75
CA LEU A 233 -17.02 -0.02 4.46
C LEU A 233 -16.17 -1.19 3.98
N ILE A 234 -16.64 -1.86 2.93
CA ILE A 234 -15.96 -2.97 2.28
C ILE A 234 -15.25 -2.45 1.03
N VAL A 235 -13.93 -2.58 0.99
CA VAL A 235 -13.09 -2.23 -0.17
C VAL A 235 -12.95 -3.45 -1.08
N ASP A 236 -13.62 -3.41 -2.24
CA ASP A 236 -13.59 -4.47 -3.26
C ASP A 236 -12.59 -4.11 -4.36
N ASN A 237 -11.32 -4.46 -4.16
CA ASN A 237 -10.25 -4.19 -5.13
C ASN A 237 -9.92 -5.38 -6.04
N HIS A 238 -10.71 -6.44 -5.92
CA HIS A 238 -10.74 -7.69 -6.70
C HIS A 238 -9.61 -8.67 -6.35
N TYR A 239 -8.84 -8.43 -5.28
CA TYR A 239 -7.68 -9.23 -4.92
C TYR A 239 -7.41 -9.18 -3.43
N SER A 240 -6.73 -10.19 -2.89
CA SER A 240 -5.96 -9.98 -1.66
C SER A 240 -4.72 -9.13 -1.97
N ALA A 241 -4.90 -7.82 -2.10
CA ALA A 241 -3.89 -6.93 -2.70
C ALA A 241 -2.62 -6.79 -1.84
N ALA A 242 -2.77 -6.61 -0.52
CA ALA A 242 -1.66 -6.34 0.39
C ALA A 242 -0.65 -7.49 0.49
N THR A 243 -1.08 -8.72 0.27
CA THR A 243 -0.28 -9.94 0.43
C THR A 243 0.25 -10.49 -0.90
N GLY A 244 0.09 -9.76 -2.01
CA GLY A 244 0.68 -10.13 -3.30
C GLY A 244 -0.31 -10.27 -4.46
N GLY A 245 -1.61 -10.06 -4.25
CA GLY A 245 -2.62 -10.05 -5.32
C GLY A 245 -3.24 -11.42 -5.61
N GLN A 246 -3.45 -12.23 -4.58
CA GLN A 246 -4.08 -13.54 -4.70
C GLN A 246 -5.55 -13.43 -5.13
N ASP A 247 -5.99 -14.38 -5.95
CA ASP A 247 -7.40 -14.50 -6.32
C ASP A 247 -8.27 -14.93 -5.13
N ILE A 248 -9.40 -14.25 -4.98
CA ILE A 248 -10.44 -14.44 -3.97
C ILE A 248 -11.81 -14.57 -4.66
N LEU A 249 -12.88 -14.80 -3.90
CA LEU A 249 -14.23 -15.02 -4.44
C LEU A 249 -14.72 -13.84 -5.31
N SER A 250 -14.44 -12.59 -4.93
CA SER A 250 -14.78 -11.41 -5.75
C SER A 250 -13.73 -11.06 -6.82
N SER A 251 -12.69 -11.86 -7.04
CA SER A 251 -11.76 -11.60 -8.13
C SER A 251 -12.43 -11.64 -9.50
N ARG A 252 -11.98 -10.76 -10.41
CA ARG A 252 -12.51 -10.66 -11.77
C ARG A 252 -11.59 -11.30 -12.82
N ALA A 253 -10.40 -11.72 -12.41
CA ALA A 253 -9.50 -12.47 -13.27
C ALA A 253 -10.10 -13.85 -13.61
N ARG A 254 -9.84 -14.31 -14.85
CA ARG A 254 -10.22 -15.66 -15.26
C ARG A 254 -9.28 -16.66 -14.59
N ASN A 255 -9.84 -17.52 -13.73
CA ASN A 255 -9.11 -18.59 -13.08
C ASN A 255 -9.68 -19.95 -13.50
N ALA A 256 -8.84 -20.84 -14.03
CA ALA A 256 -9.29 -22.16 -14.51
C ALA A 256 -9.60 -23.15 -13.38
N ARG A 257 -9.10 -22.91 -12.16
CA ARG A 257 -9.20 -23.83 -11.02
C ARG A 257 -10.09 -23.31 -9.89
N ARG A 258 -10.58 -22.08 -9.96
CA ARG A 258 -11.34 -21.41 -8.89
C ARG A 258 -12.63 -20.82 -9.42
N SER A 259 -13.67 -20.85 -8.59
CA SER A 259 -14.88 -20.04 -8.80
C SER A 259 -14.61 -18.61 -8.32
N THR A 260 -14.84 -17.65 -9.20
CA THR A 260 -14.64 -16.20 -8.93
C THR A 260 -15.86 -15.42 -9.43
N ASN A 261 -15.83 -14.09 -9.33
CA ASN A 261 -16.95 -13.18 -9.66
C ASN A 261 -18.15 -13.24 -8.68
N ASN A 262 -17.96 -13.76 -7.48
CA ASN A 262 -18.99 -13.69 -6.45
C ASN A 262 -19.22 -12.23 -6.01
N SER A 263 -20.50 -11.88 -5.86
CA SER A 263 -20.94 -10.53 -5.48
C SER A 263 -20.94 -10.36 -3.96
N ILE A 264 -20.16 -9.39 -3.47
CA ILE A 264 -20.18 -8.99 -2.05
C ILE A 264 -21.55 -8.42 -1.67
N VAL A 265 -22.15 -7.63 -2.57
CA VAL A 265 -23.46 -7.00 -2.33
C VAL A 265 -24.55 -8.04 -2.13
N ASP A 266 -24.58 -9.07 -2.98
CA ASP A 266 -25.60 -10.12 -2.88
C ASP A 266 -25.38 -10.99 -1.65
N ALA A 267 -24.12 -11.29 -1.30
CA ALA A 267 -23.80 -11.99 -0.06
C ALA A 267 -24.26 -11.20 1.18
N VAL A 268 -23.95 -9.90 1.25
CA VAL A 268 -24.36 -9.02 2.35
C VAL A 268 -25.88 -8.91 2.46
N LYS A 269 -26.59 -8.74 1.33
CA LYS A 269 -28.06 -8.72 1.30
C LYS A 269 -28.66 -10.07 1.70
N GLY A 270 -28.07 -11.17 1.24
CA GLY A 270 -28.50 -12.54 1.56
C GLY A 270 -28.42 -12.85 3.05
N VAL A 271 -27.46 -12.26 3.76
CA VAL A 271 -27.36 -12.34 5.23
C VAL A 271 -28.41 -11.50 5.96
N GLY A 272 -29.02 -10.51 5.29
CA GLY A 272 -30.14 -9.72 5.83
C GLY A 272 -29.83 -8.22 6.03
N ALA A 273 -28.69 -7.72 5.54
CA ALA A 273 -28.42 -6.30 5.57
C ALA A 273 -29.36 -5.52 4.64
N LYS A 274 -30.04 -4.50 5.18
CA LYS A 274 -31.07 -3.73 4.45
C LYS A 274 -30.53 -2.45 3.82
N TRP A 275 -29.62 -1.75 4.51
CA TRP A 275 -28.97 -0.57 3.97
C TRP A 275 -27.65 -0.97 3.33
N VAL A 276 -27.65 -1.08 2.00
CA VAL A 276 -26.48 -1.46 1.20
C VAL A 276 -26.31 -0.44 0.07
N ARG A 277 -25.10 0.07 -0.11
CA ARG A 277 -24.72 0.96 -1.23
C ARG A 277 -23.50 0.40 -1.93
N GLN A 278 -23.53 0.40 -3.26
CA GLN A 278 -22.40 0.00 -4.10
C GLN A 278 -21.89 1.22 -4.86
N ILE A 279 -20.56 1.36 -4.90
CA ILE A 279 -19.86 2.39 -5.67
C ILE A 279 -18.83 1.66 -6.53
N ASP A 280 -19.09 1.55 -7.83
CA ASP A 280 -18.25 0.79 -8.78
C ASP A 280 -17.00 1.55 -9.26
N ARG A 281 -16.90 2.83 -8.90
CA ARG A 281 -15.75 3.67 -9.18
C ARG A 281 -15.44 4.51 -7.96
N THR A 282 -14.52 4.03 -7.13
CA THR A 282 -14.06 4.75 -5.94
C THR A 282 -13.47 6.13 -6.25
N TYR A 283 -12.93 6.34 -7.46
CA TYR A 283 -12.39 7.63 -7.90
C TYR A 283 -13.42 8.76 -7.98
N ASP A 284 -14.72 8.47 -7.95
CA ASP A 284 -15.77 9.49 -7.79
C ASP A 284 -15.83 9.93 -6.31
N VAL A 285 -14.96 10.88 -5.96
CA VAL A 285 -14.77 11.33 -4.57
C VAL A 285 -16.04 11.99 -4.02
N THR A 286 -16.76 12.73 -4.87
CA THR A 286 -18.04 13.36 -4.51
C THR A 286 -19.07 12.32 -4.10
N ARG A 287 -19.29 11.29 -4.93
CA ARG A 287 -20.22 10.21 -4.60
C ARG A 287 -19.78 9.42 -3.37
N MET A 288 -18.48 9.15 -3.20
CA MET A 288 -17.94 8.52 -1.99
C MET A 288 -18.27 9.35 -0.74
N ARG A 289 -17.98 10.66 -0.76
CA ARG A 289 -18.25 11.59 0.34
C ARG A 289 -19.74 11.62 0.68
N ASP A 290 -20.59 11.79 -0.31
CA ASP A 290 -22.04 11.94 -0.11
C ASP A 290 -22.67 10.65 0.42
N THR A 291 -22.22 9.49 -0.07
CA THR A 291 -22.67 8.18 0.43
C THR A 291 -22.22 7.93 1.86
N LEU A 292 -20.97 8.29 2.21
CA LEU A 292 -20.47 8.19 3.58
C LEU A 292 -21.26 9.12 4.53
N LYS A 293 -21.52 10.36 4.10
CA LYS A 293 -22.33 11.32 4.85
C LYS A 293 -23.76 10.81 5.04
N GLU A 294 -24.40 10.26 4.01
CA GLU A 294 -25.72 9.61 4.12
C GLU A 294 -25.68 8.48 5.17
N ALA A 295 -24.70 7.58 5.09
CA ALA A 295 -24.58 6.45 6.01
C ALA A 295 -24.44 6.88 7.48
N LEU A 296 -23.70 7.95 7.72
CA LEU A 296 -23.42 8.47 9.05
C LEU A 296 -24.58 9.28 9.64
N THR A 297 -25.40 9.92 8.80
CA THR A 297 -26.45 10.86 9.25
C THR A 297 -27.88 10.34 9.09
N THR A 298 -28.10 9.29 8.30
CA THR A 298 -29.43 8.72 8.07
C THR A 298 -30.11 8.27 9.37
N ARG A 299 -31.44 8.41 9.46
CA ARG A 299 -32.24 7.89 10.57
C ARG A 299 -32.47 6.38 10.51
N ALA A 300 -32.18 5.75 9.37
CA ALA A 300 -32.32 4.31 9.21
C ALA A 300 -31.44 3.55 10.21
N LYS A 301 -32.04 2.59 10.92
CA LYS A 301 -31.37 1.77 11.93
C LYS A 301 -30.77 0.51 11.33
N GLY A 302 -29.75 -0.02 12.01
CA GLY A 302 -29.04 -1.25 11.63
C GLY A 302 -27.77 -0.96 10.84
N PRO A 303 -27.09 -2.00 10.33
CA PRO A 303 -25.79 -1.83 9.72
C PRO A 303 -25.90 -1.13 8.37
N LYS A 304 -25.08 -0.10 8.18
CA LYS A 304 -24.93 0.60 6.90
C LYS A 304 -23.73 0.03 6.16
N VAL A 305 -23.96 -0.82 5.16
CA VAL A 305 -22.86 -1.43 4.40
C VAL A 305 -22.61 -0.67 3.09
N ILE A 306 -21.38 -0.21 2.89
CA ILE A 306 -20.91 0.41 1.66
C ILE A 306 -19.90 -0.55 1.02
N VAL A 307 -20.13 -0.96 -0.22
CA VAL A 307 -19.16 -1.72 -1.03
C VAL A 307 -18.54 -0.76 -2.05
N ALA A 308 -17.30 -0.38 -1.80
CA ALA A 308 -16.53 0.54 -2.64
C ALA A 308 -15.58 -0.29 -3.52
N SER A 309 -15.92 -0.41 -4.81
CA SER A 309 -15.26 -1.29 -5.77
C SER A 309 -14.45 -0.50 -6.80
N SER A 310 -13.19 -0.90 -7.00
CA SER A 310 -12.29 -0.42 -8.05
C SER A 310 -11.05 -1.31 -8.03
N GLU A 311 -10.64 -1.79 -9.20
CA GLU A 311 -9.50 -2.70 -9.29
C GLU A 311 -8.19 -2.12 -8.69
N CYS A 312 -7.46 -2.95 -7.94
CA CYS A 312 -6.11 -2.64 -7.47
C CYS A 312 -5.20 -2.15 -8.61
N MET A 313 -4.72 -0.90 -8.49
CA MET A 313 -3.93 -0.25 -9.55
C MET A 313 -2.63 -1.00 -9.88
N LEU A 314 -1.99 -1.64 -8.90
CA LEU A 314 -0.77 -2.40 -9.14
C LEU A 314 -1.03 -3.61 -10.05
N ASN A 315 -2.08 -4.38 -9.75
CA ASN A 315 -2.49 -5.53 -10.57
C ASN A 315 -2.99 -5.09 -11.95
N LYS A 316 -3.75 -3.99 -12.00
CA LYS A 316 -4.19 -3.37 -13.25
C LYS A 316 -2.99 -2.99 -14.14
N GLN A 317 -1.98 -2.32 -13.60
CA GLN A 317 -0.79 -1.91 -14.36
C GLN A 317 0.05 -3.12 -14.81
N ARG A 318 0.20 -4.15 -13.98
CA ARG A 318 0.85 -5.42 -14.37
C ARG A 318 0.18 -6.05 -15.60
N ARG A 319 -1.16 -6.00 -15.68
CA ARG A 319 -1.91 -6.51 -16.84
C ARG A 319 -1.88 -5.57 -18.05
N VAL A 320 -2.20 -4.29 -17.84
CA VAL A 320 -2.49 -3.34 -18.93
C VAL A 320 -1.21 -2.80 -19.56
N ARG A 321 -0.14 -2.56 -18.80
CA ARG A 321 1.08 -1.93 -19.32
C ARG A 321 1.76 -2.75 -20.44
N PRO A 322 1.94 -4.08 -20.31
CA PRO A 322 2.50 -4.89 -21.40
C PRO A 322 1.59 -4.94 -22.64
N LEU A 323 0.27 -5.04 -22.45
CA LEU A 323 -0.71 -5.06 -23.54
C LEU A 323 -0.71 -3.74 -24.31
N PHE A 324 -0.65 -2.61 -23.58
CA PHE A 324 -0.54 -1.28 -24.15
C PHE A 324 0.75 -1.15 -24.97
N GLY A 325 1.90 -1.56 -24.41
CA GLY A 325 3.19 -1.54 -25.10
C GLY A 325 3.17 -2.36 -26.39
N LYS A 326 2.60 -3.57 -26.36
CA LYS A 326 2.43 -4.43 -27.55
C LYS A 326 1.51 -3.80 -28.60
N ALA A 327 0.45 -3.13 -28.18
CA ALA A 327 -0.45 -2.44 -29.11
C ALA A 327 0.25 -1.25 -29.79
N VAL A 328 1.00 -0.45 -29.02
CA VAL A 328 1.79 0.66 -29.55
C VAL A 328 2.85 0.18 -30.53
N SER A 329 3.61 -0.87 -30.19
CA SER A 329 4.64 -1.41 -31.09
C SER A 329 4.04 -2.05 -32.36
N ALA A 330 2.80 -2.55 -32.29
CA ALA A 330 2.06 -3.04 -33.44
C ALA A 330 1.41 -1.92 -34.29
N GLY A 331 1.77 -0.65 -34.07
CA GLY A 331 1.24 0.47 -34.85
C GLY A 331 -0.21 0.84 -34.54
N LYS A 332 -0.82 0.26 -33.49
CA LYS A 332 -2.21 0.57 -33.12
C LYS A 332 -2.29 1.96 -32.47
N ARG A 333 -3.32 2.72 -32.82
CA ARG A 333 -3.63 4.00 -32.18
C ARG A 333 -4.00 3.77 -30.71
N MET A 334 -3.21 4.30 -29.79
CA MET A 334 -3.43 4.16 -28.35
C MET A 334 -3.43 5.53 -27.68
N VAL A 335 -4.25 5.71 -26.65
CA VAL A 335 -4.33 6.98 -25.89
C VAL A 335 -3.90 6.72 -24.45
N ARG A 336 -2.97 7.53 -23.94
CA ARG A 336 -2.57 7.55 -22.55
C ARG A 336 -2.93 8.89 -21.92
N GLN A 337 -3.72 8.84 -20.86
CA GLN A 337 -4.06 10.03 -20.09
C GLN A 337 -2.88 10.43 -19.20
N ARG A 338 -2.55 11.72 -19.23
CA ARG A 338 -1.66 12.39 -18.29
C ARG A 338 -2.43 13.51 -17.60
N PHE A 339 -2.03 13.82 -16.38
CA PHE A 339 -2.56 14.94 -15.63
C PHE A 339 -1.42 15.90 -15.34
N GLY A 340 -1.74 17.18 -15.34
CA GLY A 340 -0.82 18.25 -14.96
C GLY A 340 -1.50 19.26 -14.06
N VAL A 341 -0.68 20.17 -13.52
CA VAL A 341 -1.11 21.33 -12.74
C VAL A 341 -0.67 22.55 -13.52
N ASP A 342 -1.61 23.46 -13.79
CA ASP A 342 -1.35 24.78 -14.34
C ASP A 342 -0.77 25.66 -13.22
N GLU A 343 0.49 26.04 -13.38
CA GLU A 343 1.21 26.84 -12.39
C GLU A 343 0.63 28.25 -12.26
N ASP A 344 0.08 28.83 -13.33
CA ASP A 344 -0.53 30.16 -13.31
C ASP A 344 -1.80 30.19 -12.45
N VAL A 345 -2.48 29.04 -12.31
CA VAL A 345 -3.76 28.90 -11.58
C VAL A 345 -3.57 28.29 -10.20
N CYS A 346 -2.49 27.53 -9.98
CA CYS A 346 -2.19 26.93 -8.69
C CYS A 346 -2.13 28.02 -7.61
N THR A 347 -2.65 27.74 -6.42
CA THR A 347 -2.57 28.68 -5.27
C THR A 347 -1.31 28.48 -4.43
N GLY A 348 -0.62 27.34 -4.57
CA GLY A 348 0.51 26.97 -3.71
C GLY A 348 0.12 26.43 -2.32
N ASP A 349 -1.18 26.28 -2.01
CA ASP A 349 -1.62 25.81 -0.67
C ASP A 349 -1.36 24.32 -0.39
N HIS A 350 -1.06 23.54 -1.44
CA HIS A 350 -0.82 22.09 -1.44
C HIS A 350 -1.92 21.23 -0.77
N ALA A 351 -3.15 21.74 -0.65
CA ALA A 351 -4.27 20.99 -0.10
C ALA A 351 -4.58 19.72 -0.93
N CYS A 352 -4.39 19.79 -2.24
CA CYS A 352 -4.53 18.66 -3.16
C CYS A 352 -3.54 17.52 -2.84
N ILE A 353 -2.32 17.84 -2.39
CA ILE A 353 -1.31 16.85 -1.97
C ILE A 353 -1.76 16.19 -0.67
N ARG A 354 -2.14 16.98 0.33
CA ARG A 354 -2.55 16.47 1.65
C ARG A 354 -3.83 15.63 1.59
N LEU A 355 -4.80 16.00 0.75
CA LEU A 355 -6.06 15.26 0.61
C LEU A 355 -5.94 14.01 -0.27
N SER A 356 -5.15 14.06 -1.36
CA SER A 356 -5.00 12.89 -2.24
C SER A 356 -3.95 11.88 -1.75
N GLY A 357 -2.93 12.40 -1.04
CA GLY A 357 -1.72 11.69 -0.60
C GLY A 357 -0.88 11.09 -1.73
N CYS A 358 -1.12 11.46 -2.99
CA CYS A 358 -0.52 10.80 -4.15
C CYS A 358 1.00 11.02 -4.17
N PRO A 359 1.85 9.97 -4.25
CA PRO A 359 3.30 10.14 -4.25
C PRO A 359 3.80 10.88 -5.50
N SER A 360 3.06 10.77 -6.60
CA SER A 360 3.35 11.45 -7.86
C SER A 360 2.88 12.91 -7.92
N LEU A 361 2.19 13.41 -6.88
CA LEU A 361 1.80 14.81 -6.78
C LEU A 361 2.74 15.49 -5.78
N SER A 362 3.78 16.10 -6.31
CA SER A 362 4.88 16.74 -5.56
C SER A 362 4.82 18.26 -5.76
N VAL A 363 5.91 18.94 -5.43
CA VAL A 363 6.08 20.38 -5.60
C VAL A 363 7.24 20.69 -6.55
N LYS A 364 7.17 21.83 -7.24
CA LYS A 364 8.28 22.39 -8.03
C LYS A 364 8.37 23.89 -7.80
N HIS A 365 9.56 24.46 -7.91
CA HIS A 365 9.72 25.91 -7.98
C HIS A 365 9.33 26.42 -9.37
N THR A 366 8.77 27.62 -9.41
CA THR A 366 8.45 28.32 -10.65
C THR A 366 9.61 29.21 -11.07
N ASP A 367 9.71 29.49 -12.37
CA ASP A 367 10.69 30.45 -12.91
C ASP A 367 10.24 31.92 -12.68
N ASP A 368 9.05 32.14 -12.11
CA ASP A 368 8.53 33.45 -11.74
C ASP A 368 9.24 33.98 -10.47
N PRO A 369 10.07 35.04 -10.58
CA PRO A 369 10.83 35.57 -9.44
C PRO A 369 9.94 36.26 -8.40
N LEU A 370 8.67 36.51 -8.70
CA LEU A 370 7.70 37.08 -7.76
C LEU A 370 6.97 36.00 -6.94
N ARG A 371 7.31 34.74 -7.16
CA ARG A 371 6.61 33.60 -6.58
C ARG A 371 7.56 32.70 -5.81
N ASP A 372 7.64 32.98 -4.52
CA ASP A 372 8.54 32.26 -3.60
C ASP A 372 8.04 30.85 -3.25
N ASP A 373 6.72 30.68 -3.15
CA ASP A 373 6.11 29.40 -2.78
C ASP A 373 6.08 28.41 -3.95
N PRO A 374 6.50 27.15 -3.73
CA PRO A 374 6.50 26.16 -4.78
C PRO A 374 5.07 25.78 -5.17
N VAL A 375 4.86 25.43 -6.44
CA VAL A 375 3.56 25.00 -6.97
C VAL A 375 3.46 23.48 -6.98
N ALA A 376 2.23 22.96 -6.94
CA ALA A 376 2.01 21.54 -7.11
C ALA A 376 2.43 21.10 -8.52
N ALA A 377 3.02 19.92 -8.63
CA ALA A 377 3.48 19.34 -9.88
C ALA A 377 3.26 17.83 -9.90
N ILE A 378 2.97 17.29 -11.08
CA ILE A 378 2.79 15.85 -11.28
C ILE A 378 4.04 15.28 -11.93
N ASP A 379 4.61 14.23 -11.32
CA ASP A 379 5.80 13.57 -11.85
C ASP A 379 5.48 12.52 -12.94
N GLU A 380 6.54 12.00 -13.57
CA GLU A 380 6.47 10.99 -14.63
C GLU A 380 6.03 9.60 -14.13
N GLY A 381 6.04 9.37 -12.81
CA GLY A 381 5.52 8.16 -12.17
C GLY A 381 3.99 8.07 -12.20
N CYS A 382 3.31 9.17 -12.55
CA CYS A 382 1.86 9.23 -12.61
C CYS A 382 1.26 8.20 -13.59
N VAL A 383 0.32 7.42 -13.06
CA VAL A 383 -0.41 6.39 -13.82
C VAL A 383 -1.73 6.90 -14.43
N GLY A 384 -2.02 8.20 -14.30
CA GLY A 384 -3.20 8.81 -14.89
C GLY A 384 -4.54 8.39 -14.26
N CYS A 385 -4.59 8.20 -12.94
CA CYS A 385 -5.81 7.73 -12.26
C CYS A 385 -6.93 8.77 -12.11
N GLY A 386 -6.62 10.07 -12.23
CA GLY A 386 -7.59 11.17 -12.06
C GLY A 386 -7.92 11.57 -10.62
N ASN A 387 -7.48 10.81 -9.61
CA ASN A 387 -7.81 11.07 -8.19
C ASN A 387 -7.49 12.50 -7.73
N CYS A 388 -6.35 13.08 -8.12
CA CYS A 388 -5.97 14.42 -7.70
C CYS A 388 -6.95 15.50 -8.18
N GLY A 389 -7.44 15.39 -9.42
CA GLY A 389 -8.47 16.29 -9.96
C GLY A 389 -9.83 16.09 -9.28
N GLU A 390 -10.25 14.84 -9.11
CA GLU A 390 -11.51 14.49 -8.41
C GLU A 390 -11.53 15.00 -6.97
N VAL A 391 -10.40 14.89 -6.26
CA VAL A 391 -10.24 15.46 -4.92
C VAL A 391 -10.30 16.99 -4.96
N ALA A 392 -9.64 17.63 -5.92
CA ALA A 392 -9.65 19.08 -6.05
C ALA A 392 -11.07 19.62 -6.29
N GLU A 393 -11.85 18.96 -7.15
CA GLU A 393 -13.24 19.31 -7.40
C GLU A 393 -14.13 19.05 -6.17
N ALA A 394 -14.06 17.86 -5.58
CA ALA A 394 -14.89 17.48 -4.42
C ALA A 394 -14.60 18.33 -3.17
N ALA A 395 -13.37 18.84 -3.04
CA ALA A 395 -12.95 19.70 -1.94
C ALA A 395 -12.99 21.20 -2.27
N VAL A 396 -13.45 21.58 -3.47
CA VAL A 396 -13.53 22.97 -3.95
C VAL A 396 -12.19 23.71 -3.82
N LEU A 397 -11.12 23.07 -4.32
CA LEU A 397 -9.78 23.63 -4.38
C LEU A 397 -9.57 24.45 -5.66
N CYS A 398 -8.39 25.06 -5.81
CA CYS A 398 -8.04 25.81 -7.01
C CYS A 398 -8.18 24.93 -8.28
N PRO A 399 -8.76 25.46 -9.38
CA PRO A 399 -9.04 24.70 -10.60
C PRO A 399 -7.79 24.56 -11.49
N SER A 400 -6.66 24.20 -10.89
CA SER A 400 -5.36 24.13 -11.56
C SER A 400 -5.10 22.80 -12.28
N PHE A 401 -5.89 21.76 -12.01
CA PHE A 401 -5.67 20.46 -12.65
C PHE A 401 -6.20 20.42 -14.08
N TYR A 402 -5.41 19.86 -14.98
CA TYR A 402 -5.82 19.57 -16.35
C TYR A 402 -5.49 18.13 -16.74
N ARG A 403 -6.24 17.59 -17.70
CA ARG A 403 -5.97 16.30 -18.35
C ARG A 403 -5.44 16.53 -19.75
N ALA A 404 -4.32 15.89 -20.07
CA ALA A 404 -3.75 15.83 -21.41
C ALA A 404 -3.76 14.40 -21.93
N ASP A 405 -4.25 14.21 -23.15
CA ASP A 405 -4.26 12.90 -23.81
C ASP A 405 -3.04 12.79 -24.74
N VAL A 406 -2.14 11.84 -24.42
CA VAL A 406 -0.99 11.51 -25.26
C VAL A 406 -1.40 10.40 -26.23
N ILE A 407 -1.40 10.71 -27.53
CA ILE A 407 -1.79 9.77 -28.59
C ILE A 407 -0.53 9.12 -29.17
N HIS A 408 -0.46 7.80 -29.11
CA HIS A 408 0.54 6.99 -29.81
C HIS A 408 -0.05 6.50 -31.13
N ASN A 409 0.77 6.49 -32.19
CA ASN A 409 0.36 6.16 -33.56
C ASN A 409 -0.88 6.97 -34.03
N PRO A 410 -0.80 8.31 -34.05
CA PRO A 410 -1.92 9.17 -34.41
C PRO A 410 -2.31 8.97 -35.88
N ASN A 411 -3.61 8.88 -36.14
CA ASN A 411 -4.16 8.83 -37.50
C ASN A 411 -4.20 10.24 -38.13
N TRP A 412 -4.62 10.33 -39.39
CA TRP A 412 -4.68 11.62 -40.10
C TRP A 412 -5.63 12.60 -39.41
N ALA A 413 -6.78 12.13 -38.91
CA ALA A 413 -7.77 12.97 -38.24
C ALA A 413 -7.22 13.55 -36.92
N ASP A 414 -6.46 12.76 -36.14
CA ASP A 414 -5.79 13.24 -34.93
C ASP A 414 -4.81 14.37 -35.24
N ARG A 415 -4.02 14.22 -36.31
CA ARG A 415 -3.02 15.21 -36.73
C ARG A 415 -3.69 16.48 -37.22
N THR A 416 -4.72 16.37 -38.05
CA THR A 416 -5.51 17.52 -38.53
C THR A 416 -6.16 18.26 -37.37
N LEU A 417 -6.78 17.53 -36.42
CA LEU A 417 -7.38 18.14 -35.24
C LEU A 417 -6.34 18.83 -34.34
N ALA A 418 -5.16 18.25 -34.17
CA ALA A 418 -4.06 18.86 -33.43
C ALA A 418 -3.58 20.17 -34.07
N GLN A 419 -3.43 20.19 -35.41
CA GLN A 419 -3.07 21.39 -36.15
C GLN A 419 -4.12 22.50 -36.03
N LEU A 420 -5.40 22.16 -36.17
CA LEU A 420 -6.50 23.10 -35.98
C LEU A 420 -6.52 23.67 -34.56
N ARG A 421 -6.39 22.81 -33.53
CA ARG A 421 -6.32 23.23 -32.13
C ARG A 421 -5.13 24.17 -31.90
N ALA A 422 -3.95 23.82 -32.41
CA ALA A 422 -2.75 24.66 -32.27
C ALA A 422 -2.92 26.03 -32.95
N ALA A 423 -3.56 26.08 -34.13
CA ALA A 423 -3.84 27.34 -34.83
C ALA A 423 -4.79 28.25 -34.03
N VAL A 424 -5.87 27.69 -33.48
CA VAL A 424 -6.84 28.42 -32.65
C VAL A 424 -6.21 28.87 -31.33
N ILE A 425 -5.51 27.99 -30.62
CA ILE A 425 -4.81 28.32 -29.37
C ILE A 425 -3.79 29.44 -29.62
N GLY A 426 -2.97 29.31 -30.66
CA GLY A 426 -1.98 30.33 -31.02
C GLY A 426 -2.62 31.67 -31.40
N LEU A 427 -3.80 31.68 -32.05
CA LEU A 427 -4.54 32.91 -32.32
C LEU A 427 -5.02 33.58 -31.02
N LEU A 428 -5.55 32.79 -30.08
CA LEU A 428 -6.02 33.29 -28.78
C LEU A 428 -4.87 33.81 -27.91
N GLN A 429 -3.75 33.09 -27.86
CA GLN A 429 -2.55 33.50 -27.14
C GLN A 429 -2.00 34.82 -27.71
N ARG A 430 -1.79 34.91 -29.03
CA ARG A 430 -1.35 36.17 -29.67
C ARG A 430 -2.30 37.34 -29.40
N ARG A 431 -3.62 37.11 -29.37
CA ARG A 431 -4.60 38.14 -29.03
C ARG A 431 -4.50 38.57 -27.57
N ARG A 432 -4.26 37.65 -26.65
CA ARG A 432 -4.02 37.93 -25.22
C ARG A 432 -2.73 38.72 -25.03
N ASP A 433 -1.65 38.27 -25.65
CA ASP A 433 -0.33 38.88 -25.53
C ASP A 433 -0.30 40.31 -26.08
N ARG A 434 -0.98 40.57 -27.20
CA ARG A 434 -1.18 41.94 -27.73
C ARG A 434 -1.88 42.90 -26.77
N ARG A 435 -2.67 42.38 -25.82
CA ARG A 435 -3.39 43.19 -24.81
C ARG A 435 -2.62 43.28 -23.49
N ARG A 436 -1.54 42.51 -23.32
CA ARG A 436 -0.73 42.53 -22.12
C ARG A 436 0.24 43.72 -22.22
N LEU A 437 0.28 44.54 -21.18
CA LEU A 437 1.31 45.58 -21.05
C LEU A 437 2.64 44.86 -20.83
N ALA A 438 3.49 44.86 -21.86
CA ALA A 438 4.87 44.43 -21.71
C ALA A 438 5.66 45.63 -21.18
N PHE A 439 6.15 45.53 -19.95
CA PHE A 439 7.15 46.47 -19.44
C PHE A 439 8.49 46.05 -20.05
N THR A 440 8.89 46.72 -21.12
CA THR A 440 10.24 46.59 -21.71
C THR A 440 11.26 47.36 -20.91
#